data_AF-A0A355FJY0-F1
#
_entry.id   AF-A0A355FJY0-F1
#
_cell.length_a   1.000
_cell.length_b   1.000
_cell.length_c   1.000
_cell.angle_alpha   90.00
_cell.angle_beta   90.00
_cell.angle_gamma   90.00
#
_symmetry.space_group_name_H-M   'P 1'
#
loop_
_entity.id
_entity.type
_entity.pdbx_description
1 polymer ?
#
loop_
_entity_poly.entity_id
_entity_poly.type
_entity_poly.pdbx_seq_one_letter_code
_entity_poly.pdbx_strand_id
1 'polypeptide(L)'
;EEQTIDAEIKRNPANRCYFCKKIEFGAIVDMAKERGFHIVVDGSNADDTKDYRPGAKAIAELKVMSPLKTAGLNKKEIRLLSKYLGLPTWDKPAYACLASRIPYGEEITTEKLSRIGKAEKYMHSLGYREVRVRSHGSIARIELNPEDRARFCDPSTMDRVSKQLKAFGFLYVCLELEGYSMGSLNRNIV
;
A
#
# COMPACT_ATOMS: atom_id res chain seq x y z
N GLU A 1 -12.88 5.29 20.28
CA GLU A 1 -12.92 6.58 19.56
C GLU A 1 -13.06 6.29 18.07
N GLU A 2 -13.99 6.97 17.40
CA GLU A 2 -14.14 6.84 15.95
C GLU A 2 -12.91 7.44 15.29
N GLN A 3 -12.16 6.63 14.56
CA GLN A 3 -10.88 7.02 13.98
C GLN A 3 -11.14 7.97 12.81
N THR A 4 -11.16 9.27 13.08
CA THR A 4 -11.38 10.31 12.07
C THR A 4 -10.15 10.44 11.19
N ILE A 5 -10.35 10.34 9.87
CA ILE A 5 -9.31 10.55 8.89
C ILE A 5 -9.02 12.06 8.83
N ASP A 6 -7.76 12.45 9.03
CA ASP A 6 -7.31 13.84 8.90
C ASP A 6 -7.77 14.46 7.57
N ALA A 7 -8.22 15.71 7.60
CA ALA A 7 -8.85 16.38 6.46
C ALA A 7 -7.95 16.44 5.22
N GLU A 8 -6.64 16.65 5.39
CA GLU A 8 -5.68 16.71 4.28
C GLU A 8 -5.46 15.33 3.67
N ILE A 9 -5.48 14.28 4.49
CA ILE A 9 -5.42 12.90 4.02
C ILE A 9 -6.72 12.53 3.31
N LYS A 10 -7.87 12.91 3.87
CA LYS A 10 -9.21 12.56 3.39
C LYS A 10 -9.44 13.01 1.95
N ARG A 11 -8.98 14.20 1.58
CA ARG A 11 -9.06 14.74 0.20
C ARG A 11 -8.21 13.98 -0.83
N ASN A 12 -7.33 13.10 -0.37
CA ASN A 12 -6.50 12.24 -1.20
C ASN A 12 -5.66 12.98 -2.27
N PRO A 13 -4.95 14.07 -1.93
CA PRO A 13 -4.12 14.78 -2.91
C PRO A 13 -2.95 13.89 -3.37
N ALA A 14 -2.30 14.25 -4.47
CA ALA A 14 -1.13 13.52 -4.98
C ALA A 14 -0.04 13.35 -3.90
N ASN A 15 0.15 14.37 -3.05
CA ASN A 15 1.07 14.37 -1.93
C ASN A 15 0.49 13.80 -0.62
N ARG A 16 -0.64 13.08 -0.62
CA ARG A 16 -1.27 12.48 0.60
C ARG A 16 -0.28 11.79 1.53
N CYS A 17 0.67 11.03 0.97
CA CYS A 17 1.67 10.30 1.76
C CYS A 17 2.61 11.22 2.55
N TYR A 18 2.80 12.47 2.13
CA TYR A 18 3.53 13.49 2.91
C TYR A 18 2.79 13.78 4.22
N PHE A 19 1.51 14.16 4.14
CA PHE A 19 0.70 14.48 5.31
C PHE A 19 0.57 13.30 6.27
N CYS A 20 0.28 12.11 5.73
CA CYS A 20 0.18 10.88 6.52
C CYS A 20 1.47 10.56 7.27
N LYS A 21 2.63 10.59 6.59
CA LYS A 21 3.92 10.35 7.25
C LYS A 21 4.28 11.43 8.25
N LYS A 22 3.93 12.70 8.00
CA LYS A 22 4.22 13.81 8.92
C LYS A 22 3.49 13.62 10.25
N ILE A 23 2.23 13.19 10.22
CA ILE A 23 1.44 12.90 11.43
C ILE A 23 2.00 11.66 12.14
N GLU A 24 2.17 10.55 11.41
CA GLU A 24 2.61 9.27 11.99
C GLU A 24 4.01 9.36 12.60
N PHE A 25 5.00 9.83 11.83
CA PHE A 25 6.37 9.96 12.32
C PHE A 25 6.54 11.11 13.30
N GLY A 26 5.71 12.16 13.23
CA GLY A 26 5.68 13.21 14.24
C GLY A 26 5.39 12.62 15.63
N ALA A 27 4.32 11.83 15.74
CA ALA A 27 3.96 11.16 16.98
C ALA A 27 5.05 10.17 17.46
N ILE A 28 5.68 9.42 16.55
CA ILE A 28 6.80 8.52 16.89
C ILE A 28 8.00 9.30 17.42
N VAL A 29 8.35 10.42 16.78
CA VAL A 29 9.47 11.28 17.19
C VAL A 29 9.21 11.91 18.55
N ASP A 30 7.99 12.36 18.83
CA ASP A 30 7.64 12.93 20.12
C ASP A 30 7.68 11.87 21.23
N MET A 31 7.14 10.68 20.98
CA MET A 31 7.27 9.53 21.89
C MET A 31 8.73 9.14 22.13
N ALA A 32 9.57 9.17 21.09
CA ALA A 32 10.99 8.86 21.22
C ALA A 32 11.68 9.86 22.16
N LYS A 33 11.41 11.16 22.00
CA LYS A 33 11.94 12.21 22.90
C LYS A 33 11.50 11.99 24.34
N GLU A 34 10.20 11.75 24.57
CA GLU A 34 9.65 11.50 25.91
C GLU A 34 10.33 10.31 26.62
N ARG A 35 10.74 9.30 25.85
CA ARG A 35 11.40 8.09 26.34
C ARG A 35 12.93 8.19 26.37
N GLY A 36 13.50 9.35 26.02
CA GLY A 36 14.95 9.57 26.00
C GLY A 36 15.68 8.93 24.81
N PHE A 37 14.98 8.52 23.76
CA PHE A 37 15.60 8.07 22.51
C PHE A 37 15.95 9.27 21.62
N HIS A 38 17.20 9.33 21.18
CA HIS A 38 17.71 10.43 20.34
C HIS A 38 17.55 10.18 18.83
N ILE A 39 17.35 8.94 18.42
CA ILE A 39 17.36 8.52 17.02
C ILE A 39 16.11 7.71 16.72
N VAL A 40 15.39 8.11 15.68
CA VAL A 40 14.32 7.34 15.07
C VAL A 40 14.80 6.88 13.68
N VAL A 41 14.61 5.60 13.38
CA VAL A 41 14.97 5.01 12.10
C VAL A 41 13.75 4.44 11.39
N ASP A 42 13.73 4.49 10.05
CA ASP A 42 12.74 3.82 9.23
C ASP A 42 13.37 2.74 8.32
N GLY A 43 12.50 1.97 7.66
CA GLY A 43 12.88 0.90 6.75
C GLY A 43 13.02 1.32 5.28
N SER A 44 13.17 2.62 4.98
CA SER A 44 13.38 3.06 3.60
C SER A 44 14.68 2.49 3.04
N ASN A 45 14.65 2.07 1.77
CA ASN A 45 15.76 1.37 1.08
C ASN A 45 16.14 2.08 -0.24
N ALA A 46 17.16 1.57 -0.94
CA ALA A 46 17.69 2.22 -2.14
C ALA A 46 16.70 2.26 -3.33
N ASP A 47 15.83 1.25 -3.47
CA ASP A 47 14.84 1.20 -4.56
C ASP A 47 13.74 2.25 -4.41
N ASP A 48 13.56 2.80 -3.22
CA ASP A 48 12.51 3.78 -2.92
C ASP A 48 12.75 5.16 -3.56
N THR A 49 13.93 5.37 -4.16
CA THR A 49 14.33 6.61 -4.86
C THR A 49 13.79 6.71 -6.29
N LYS A 50 13.28 5.61 -6.85
CA LYS A 50 12.91 5.49 -8.27
C LYS A 50 11.45 5.83 -8.59
N ASP A 51 10.65 6.26 -7.60
CA ASP A 51 9.21 6.49 -7.74
C ASP A 51 8.79 7.80 -7.05
N TYR A 52 7.62 8.35 -7.39
CA TYR A 52 7.08 9.55 -6.75
C TYR A 52 6.70 9.26 -5.29
N ARG A 53 7.57 9.69 -4.36
CA ARG A 53 7.47 9.37 -2.93
C ARG A 53 7.43 10.61 -2.05
N PRO A 54 6.31 11.36 -2.05
CA PRO A 54 6.19 12.60 -1.26
C PRO A 54 6.34 12.38 0.25
N GLY A 55 6.09 11.16 0.75
CA GLY A 55 6.35 10.79 2.14
C GLY A 55 7.82 10.88 2.56
N ALA A 56 8.78 10.71 1.64
CA ALA A 56 10.20 10.80 1.97
C ALA A 56 10.60 12.22 2.42
N LYS A 57 9.90 13.24 1.91
CA LYS A 57 10.10 14.63 2.35
C LYS A 57 9.74 14.82 3.83
N ALA A 58 8.64 14.23 4.29
CA ALA A 58 8.22 14.30 5.70
C ALA A 58 9.22 13.61 6.63
N ILE A 59 9.73 12.43 6.25
CA ILE A 59 10.78 11.71 6.98
C ILE A 59 12.04 12.57 7.16
N ALA A 60 12.48 13.22 6.08
CA ALA A 60 13.65 14.09 6.10
C ALA A 60 13.45 15.33 6.99
N GLU A 61 12.29 15.99 6.89
CA GLU A 61 11.93 17.14 7.75
C GLU A 61 11.92 16.78 9.25
N LEU A 62 11.50 15.55 9.57
CA LEU A 62 11.47 15.01 10.94
C LEU A 62 12.82 14.45 11.42
N LYS A 63 13.88 14.53 10.60
CA LYS A 63 15.22 14.00 10.88
C LYS A 63 15.23 12.49 11.21
N VAL A 64 14.28 11.74 10.66
CA VAL A 64 14.24 10.28 10.77
C VAL A 64 15.29 9.70 9.83
N MET A 65 16.12 8.79 10.34
CA MET A 65 17.20 8.18 9.58
C MET A 65 16.73 6.94 8.81
N SER A 66 17.35 6.66 7.66
CA SER A 66 17.03 5.48 6.85
C SER A 66 18.32 4.66 6.59
N PRO A 67 18.80 3.87 7.56
CA PRO A 67 20.11 3.21 7.48
C PRO A 67 20.26 2.29 6.25
N LEU A 68 19.20 1.57 5.88
CA LEU A 68 19.21 0.67 4.72
C LEU A 68 19.40 1.45 3.41
N LYS A 69 18.73 2.60 3.28
CA LYS A 69 18.92 3.53 2.16
C LYS A 69 20.32 4.14 2.15
N THR A 70 20.83 4.58 3.31
CA THR A 70 22.19 5.14 3.44
C THR A 70 23.26 4.12 3.05
N ALA A 71 23.06 2.85 3.40
CA ALA A 71 23.93 1.74 3.03
C ALA A 71 23.79 1.30 1.56
N GLY A 72 22.87 1.91 0.80
CA GLY A 72 22.62 1.55 -0.60
C GLY A 72 21.92 0.20 -0.80
N LEU A 73 21.36 -0.39 0.26
CA LEU A 73 20.76 -1.71 0.20
C LEU A 73 19.44 -1.69 -0.57
N ASN A 74 19.35 -2.51 -1.60
CA ASN A 74 18.14 -2.74 -2.37
C ASN A 74 17.26 -3.84 -1.75
N LYS A 75 16.04 -3.99 -2.23
CA LYS A 75 15.07 -4.94 -1.67
C LYS A 75 15.55 -6.40 -1.74
N LYS A 76 16.28 -6.79 -2.79
CA LYS A 76 16.78 -8.17 -2.95
C LYS A 76 17.86 -8.47 -1.91
N GLU A 77 18.78 -7.54 -1.70
CA GLU A 77 19.84 -7.65 -0.68
C GLU A 77 19.25 -7.71 0.73
N ILE A 78 18.28 -6.85 1.04
CA ILE A 78 17.59 -6.86 2.35
C ILE A 78 16.94 -8.22 2.59
N ARG A 79 16.28 -8.82 1.60
CA ARG A 79 15.68 -10.16 1.73
C ARG A 79 16.72 -11.26 1.94
N LEU A 80 17.85 -11.20 1.22
CA LEU A 80 18.95 -12.14 1.39
C LEU A 80 19.52 -12.07 2.82
N LEU A 81 19.83 -10.86 3.29
CA LEU A 81 20.34 -10.62 4.64
C LEU A 81 19.32 -11.03 5.72
N SER A 82 18.05 -10.68 5.53
CA SER A 82 16.96 -11.06 6.42
C SER A 82 16.80 -12.57 6.53
N LYS A 83 16.92 -13.29 5.40
CA LYS A 83 16.91 -14.77 5.37
C LYS A 83 18.13 -15.38 6.04
N TYR A 84 19.32 -14.83 5.78
CA TYR A 84 20.57 -15.26 6.41
C TYR A 84 20.52 -15.12 7.94
N LEU A 85 19.90 -14.04 8.43
CA LEU A 85 19.67 -13.80 9.87
C LEU A 85 18.48 -14.58 10.46
N GLY A 86 17.81 -15.42 9.67
CA GLY A 86 16.67 -16.22 10.14
C GLY A 86 15.41 -15.42 10.48
N LEU A 87 15.27 -14.19 9.97
CA LEU A 87 14.09 -13.36 10.26
C LEU A 87 12.85 -13.90 9.53
N PRO A 88 11.71 -14.08 10.21
CA PRO A 88 10.52 -14.71 9.62
C PRO A 88 9.83 -13.85 8.55
N THR A 89 10.22 -12.58 8.42
CA THR A 89 9.63 -11.60 7.49
C THR A 89 10.36 -11.51 6.15
N TRP A 90 11.41 -12.33 5.92
CA TRP A 90 12.25 -12.23 4.72
C TRP A 90 11.47 -12.39 3.40
N ASP A 91 10.44 -13.25 3.37
CA ASP A 91 9.55 -13.44 2.20
C ASP A 91 8.18 -12.76 2.35
N LYS A 92 8.06 -11.79 3.26
CA LYS A 92 6.81 -11.04 3.41
C LYS A 92 6.58 -10.17 2.17
N PRO A 93 5.39 -10.21 1.54
CA PRO A 93 5.03 -9.30 0.47
C PRO A 93 5.04 -7.84 0.94
N ALA A 94 5.27 -6.91 0.02
CA ALA A 94 5.16 -5.49 0.34
C ALA A 94 3.68 -5.10 0.51
N TYR A 95 3.32 -4.58 1.68
CA TYR A 95 2.00 -4.04 1.94
C TYR A 95 2.03 -2.53 1.80
N ALA A 96 1.36 -2.02 0.78
CA ALA A 96 1.09 -0.60 0.64
C ALA A 96 -0.25 -0.25 1.29
N CYS A 97 -0.37 0.97 1.83
CA CYS A 97 -1.59 1.51 2.44
C CYS A 97 -2.83 1.33 1.54
N LEU A 98 -3.98 0.97 2.11
CA LEU A 98 -5.25 0.79 1.38
C LEU A 98 -5.69 2.05 0.63
N ALA A 99 -5.35 3.25 1.13
CA ALA A 99 -5.63 4.51 0.44
C ALA A 99 -5.01 4.58 -0.96
N SER A 100 -3.90 3.85 -1.20
CA SER A 100 -3.32 3.75 -2.55
C SER A 100 -4.21 3.02 -3.56
N ARG A 101 -5.33 2.42 -3.14
CA ARG A 101 -6.31 1.79 -4.05
C ARG A 101 -7.36 2.77 -4.55
N ILE A 102 -7.37 4.00 -4.02
CA ILE A 102 -8.32 5.04 -4.37
C ILE A 102 -7.59 6.07 -5.25
N PRO A 103 -8.09 6.37 -6.46
CA PRO A 103 -7.53 7.40 -7.34
C PRO A 103 -7.31 8.73 -6.64
N TYR A 104 -6.21 9.42 -6.97
CA TYR A 104 -5.94 10.74 -6.42
C TYR A 104 -7.07 11.72 -6.71
N GLY A 105 -7.33 12.62 -5.75
CA GLY A 105 -8.46 13.55 -5.78
C GLY A 105 -9.81 12.94 -5.40
N GLU A 106 -9.94 11.61 -5.40
CA GLU A 106 -11.15 10.96 -4.88
C GLU A 106 -11.08 10.85 -3.37
N GLU A 107 -12.12 11.35 -2.68
CA GLU A 107 -12.19 11.37 -1.22
C GLU A 107 -12.07 9.95 -0.63
N ILE A 108 -11.21 9.82 0.38
CA ILE A 108 -11.04 8.60 1.17
C ILE A 108 -12.11 8.57 2.25
N THR A 109 -12.85 7.46 2.32
CA THR A 109 -13.84 7.23 3.36
C THR A 109 -13.62 5.86 4.00
N THR A 110 -14.11 5.71 5.23
CA THR A 110 -14.01 4.44 5.98
C THR A 110 -14.72 3.31 5.24
N GLU A 111 -15.83 3.60 4.57
CA GLU A 111 -16.58 2.63 3.76
C GLU A 111 -15.74 2.14 2.58
N LYS A 112 -15.08 3.05 1.84
CA LYS A 112 -14.20 2.70 0.72
C LYS A 112 -13.03 1.84 1.21
N LEU A 113 -12.36 2.26 2.28
CA LEU A 113 -11.26 1.49 2.86
C LEU A 113 -11.71 0.11 3.34
N SER A 114 -12.88 0.03 3.96
CA SER A 114 -13.47 -1.22 4.46
C SER A 114 -13.78 -2.20 3.33
N ARG A 115 -14.47 -1.77 2.27
CA ARG A 115 -14.79 -2.67 1.12
C ARG A 115 -13.53 -3.12 0.38
N ILE A 116 -12.53 -2.24 0.21
CA ILE A 116 -11.24 -2.58 -0.41
C ILE A 116 -10.52 -3.62 0.46
N GLY A 117 -10.42 -3.37 1.77
CA GLY A 117 -9.76 -4.28 2.70
C GLY A 117 -10.43 -5.66 2.74
N LYS A 118 -11.76 -5.71 2.74
CA LYS A 118 -12.53 -6.97 2.65
C LYS A 118 -12.26 -7.69 1.32
N ALA A 119 -12.23 -6.97 0.21
CA ALA A 119 -11.96 -7.53 -1.10
C ALA A 119 -10.55 -8.12 -1.20
N GLU A 120 -9.50 -7.38 -0.81
CA GLU A 120 -8.12 -7.90 -0.83
C GLU A 120 -7.94 -9.08 0.12
N LYS A 121 -8.56 -9.04 1.31
CA LYS A 121 -8.54 -10.18 2.25
C LYS A 121 -9.19 -11.43 1.65
N TYR A 122 -10.31 -11.28 0.95
CA TYR A 122 -10.96 -12.38 0.26
C TYR A 122 -10.08 -12.94 -0.86
N MET A 123 -9.49 -12.08 -1.68
CA MET A 123 -8.56 -12.53 -2.74
C MET A 123 -7.34 -13.27 -2.17
N HIS A 124 -6.78 -12.80 -1.04
CA HIS A 124 -5.72 -13.51 -0.33
C HIS A 124 -6.18 -14.90 0.17
N SER A 125 -7.41 -15.04 0.66
CA SER A 125 -7.94 -16.35 1.07
C SER A 125 -8.12 -17.35 -0.08
N LEU A 126 -8.18 -16.85 -1.32
CA LEU A 126 -8.19 -17.67 -2.54
C LEU A 126 -6.77 -18.02 -3.04
N GLY A 127 -5.72 -17.59 -2.34
CA GLY A 127 -4.32 -17.89 -2.67
C GLY A 127 -3.59 -16.83 -3.51
N TYR A 128 -4.23 -15.71 -3.86
CA TYR A 128 -3.58 -14.61 -4.59
C TYR A 128 -2.70 -13.80 -3.62
N ARG A 129 -1.38 -14.01 -3.64
CA ARG A 129 -0.44 -13.33 -2.72
C ARG A 129 -0.22 -11.87 -3.09
N GLU A 130 -0.12 -11.57 -4.37
CA GLU A 130 0.11 -10.22 -4.91
C GLU A 130 -1.11 -9.75 -5.68
N VAL A 131 -2.05 -9.16 -4.93
CA VAL A 131 -3.30 -8.62 -5.45
C VAL A 131 -3.52 -7.19 -4.94
N ARG A 132 -4.12 -6.37 -5.81
CA ARG A 132 -4.66 -5.06 -5.46
C ARG A 132 -6.09 -4.95 -5.97
N VAL A 133 -7.00 -4.47 -5.13
CA VAL A 133 -8.37 -4.14 -5.56
C VAL A 133 -8.51 -2.64 -5.57
N ARG A 134 -8.33 -2.01 -6.74
CA ARG A 134 -8.50 -0.57 -6.92
C ARG A 134 -9.99 -0.23 -6.95
N SER A 135 -10.37 0.84 -6.28
CA SER A 135 -11.74 1.33 -6.18
C SER A 135 -11.90 2.55 -7.08
N HIS A 136 -12.64 2.42 -8.18
CA HIS A 136 -13.00 3.53 -9.07
C HIS A 136 -14.50 3.76 -8.97
N GLY A 137 -14.95 4.63 -8.05
CA GLY A 137 -16.36 4.84 -7.77
C GLY A 137 -17.08 3.53 -7.38
N SER A 138 -17.90 2.97 -8.27
CA SER A 138 -18.63 1.71 -8.06
C SER A 138 -17.91 0.46 -8.60
N ILE A 139 -16.72 0.62 -9.21
CA ILE A 139 -15.97 -0.44 -9.88
C ILE A 139 -14.84 -0.94 -8.97
N ALA A 140 -14.74 -2.25 -8.80
CA ALA A 140 -13.54 -2.92 -8.30
C ALA A 140 -12.67 -3.35 -9.48
N ARG A 141 -11.52 -2.70 -9.67
CA ARG A 141 -10.51 -3.14 -10.65
C ARG A 141 -9.43 -3.97 -9.95
N ILE A 142 -9.38 -5.25 -10.28
CA ILE A 142 -8.45 -6.22 -9.70
C ILE A 142 -7.14 -6.19 -10.50
N GLU A 143 -6.03 -5.96 -9.82
CA GLU A 143 -4.68 -6.10 -10.37
C GLU A 143 -4.03 -7.32 -9.71
N LEU A 144 -3.65 -8.31 -10.52
CA LEU A 144 -3.00 -9.56 -10.08
C LEU A 144 -1.56 -9.62 -10.57
N ASN A 145 -0.73 -10.41 -9.90
CA ASN A 145 0.52 -10.86 -10.50
C ASN A 145 0.22 -11.49 -11.89
N PRO A 146 0.98 -11.14 -12.95
CA PRO A 146 0.78 -11.70 -14.29
C PRO A 146 0.64 -13.22 -14.35
N GLU A 147 1.36 -13.94 -13.49
CA GLU A 147 1.35 -15.42 -13.41
C GLU A 147 0.03 -15.97 -12.85
N ASP A 148 -0.67 -15.21 -12.03
CA ASP A 148 -1.94 -15.59 -11.40
C ASP A 148 -3.15 -15.43 -12.34
N ARG A 149 -3.01 -14.70 -13.46
CA ARG A 149 -4.13 -14.34 -14.34
C ARG A 149 -4.80 -15.54 -15.00
N ALA A 150 -4.01 -16.52 -15.46
CA ALA A 150 -4.55 -17.71 -16.10
C ALA A 150 -5.47 -18.49 -15.15
N ARG A 151 -5.05 -18.66 -13.88
CA ARG A 151 -5.87 -19.28 -12.83
C ARG A 151 -7.12 -18.45 -12.52
N PHE A 152 -7.02 -17.12 -12.52
CA PHE A 152 -8.15 -16.24 -12.23
C PHE A 152 -9.25 -16.28 -13.30
N CYS A 153 -8.88 -16.46 -14.57
CA CYS A 153 -9.82 -16.50 -15.70
C CYS A 153 -10.64 -17.80 -15.80
N ASP A 154 -10.52 -18.71 -14.84
CA ASP A 154 -11.47 -19.81 -14.68
C ASP A 154 -12.89 -19.24 -14.39
N PRO A 155 -13.93 -19.60 -15.17
CA PRO A 155 -15.27 -19.05 -15.00
C PRO A 155 -15.82 -19.19 -13.58
N SER A 156 -15.60 -20.34 -12.93
CA SER A 156 -16.10 -20.56 -11.56
C SER A 156 -15.44 -19.63 -10.54
N THR A 157 -14.15 -19.34 -10.75
CA THR A 157 -13.39 -18.37 -9.95
C THR A 157 -13.89 -16.96 -10.18
N MET A 158 -14.06 -16.55 -11.43
CA MET A 158 -14.58 -15.22 -11.78
C MET A 158 -15.97 -14.97 -11.21
N ASP A 159 -16.88 -15.95 -11.30
CA ASP A 159 -18.24 -15.85 -10.77
C ASP A 159 -18.26 -15.70 -9.25
N ARG A 160 -17.46 -16.51 -8.54
CA ARG A 160 -17.32 -16.42 -7.08
C ARG A 160 -16.77 -15.07 -6.64
N VAL A 161 -15.72 -14.60 -7.30
CA VAL A 161 -15.09 -13.29 -6.99
C VAL A 161 -16.06 -12.15 -7.30
N SER A 162 -16.72 -12.17 -8.46
CA SER A 162 -17.71 -11.18 -8.85
C SER A 162 -18.84 -11.07 -7.83
N LYS A 163 -19.43 -12.22 -7.44
CA LYS A 163 -20.49 -12.28 -6.42
C LYS A 163 -20.02 -11.71 -5.08
N GLN A 164 -18.84 -12.12 -4.62
CA GLN A 164 -18.35 -11.72 -3.30
C GLN A 164 -17.98 -10.22 -3.23
N LEU A 165 -17.28 -9.70 -4.24
CA LEU A 165 -16.92 -8.28 -4.28
C LEU A 165 -18.15 -7.38 -4.42
N LYS A 166 -19.17 -7.82 -5.18
CA LYS A 166 -20.46 -7.11 -5.23
C LYS A 166 -21.14 -7.06 -3.87
N ALA A 167 -21.11 -8.16 -3.10
CA ALA A 167 -21.62 -8.20 -1.73
C ALA A 167 -20.85 -7.26 -0.77
N PHE A 168 -19.62 -6.84 -1.11
CA PHE A 168 -18.87 -5.83 -0.35
C PHE A 168 -19.19 -4.38 -0.76
N GLY A 169 -20.09 -4.16 -1.72
CA GLY A 169 -20.55 -2.81 -2.12
C GLY A 169 -19.92 -2.28 -3.40
N PHE A 170 -19.46 -3.16 -4.29
CA PHE A 170 -19.13 -2.79 -5.68
C PHE A 170 -20.30 -3.15 -6.62
N LEU A 171 -20.51 -2.37 -7.68
CA LEU A 171 -21.50 -2.69 -8.73
C LEU A 171 -20.87 -3.54 -9.85
N TYR A 172 -19.62 -3.23 -10.19
CA TYR A 172 -18.89 -3.90 -11.25
C TYR A 172 -17.54 -4.41 -10.73
N VAL A 173 -17.10 -5.54 -11.30
CA VAL A 173 -15.81 -6.15 -10.98
C VAL A 173 -15.09 -6.39 -12.30
N CYS A 174 -13.89 -5.83 -12.42
CA CYS A 174 -13.08 -5.86 -13.64
C CYS A 174 -11.69 -6.38 -13.33
N LEU A 175 -11.04 -6.98 -14.32
CA LEU A 175 -9.64 -7.40 -14.25
C LEU A 175 -8.76 -6.41 -15.04
N GLU A 176 -7.66 -5.95 -14.44
CA GLU A 176 -6.63 -5.18 -15.14
C GLU A 176 -5.86 -6.11 -16.09
N LEU A 177 -5.87 -5.79 -17.37
CA LEU A 177 -5.29 -6.62 -18.42
C LEU A 177 -3.78 -6.65 -18.31
N GLU A 178 -3.14 -5.56 -17.89
CA GLU A 178 -1.69 -5.51 -17.67
C GLU A 178 -1.25 -6.26 -16.40
N GLY A 179 -2.18 -6.55 -15.49
CA GLY A 179 -1.88 -7.06 -14.15
C GLY A 179 -1.33 -5.98 -13.22
N TYR A 180 -0.67 -6.42 -12.15
CA TYR A 180 -0.09 -5.54 -11.14
C TYR A 180 1.22 -4.93 -11.62
N SER A 181 1.29 -3.60 -11.55
CA SER A 181 2.53 -2.83 -11.71
C SER A 181 2.70 -1.84 -10.56
N MET A 182 3.95 -1.64 -10.13
CA MET A 182 4.27 -0.62 -9.12
C MET A 182 3.94 0.76 -9.68
N GLY A 183 3.34 1.63 -8.85
CA GLY A 183 3.00 2.98 -9.27
C GLY A 183 1.86 3.08 -10.29
N SER A 184 0.99 2.06 -10.43
CA SER A 184 -0.08 2.08 -11.46
C SER A 184 -1.00 3.32 -11.41
N LEU A 185 -1.23 3.92 -10.24
CA LEU A 185 -2.00 5.17 -10.10
C LEU A 185 -1.16 6.44 -10.33
N ASN A 186 0.17 6.35 -10.31
CA ASN A 186 1.06 7.49 -10.55
C ASN A 186 1.07 7.89 -12.03
N ARG A 187 0.60 7.02 -12.94
CA ARG A 187 0.51 7.32 -14.38
C ARG A 187 -0.30 8.59 -14.68
N ASN A 188 -1.25 8.96 -13.81
CA ASN A 188 -2.08 10.15 -13.98
C ASN A 188 -1.50 11.41 -13.31
N ILE A 189 -0.34 11.31 -12.65
CA ILE A 189 0.37 12.45 -12.05
C ILE A 189 1.44 13.00 -13.02
N VAL A 190 1.89 12.19 -13.96
CA VAL A 190 2.93 12.53 -14.96
C VAL A 190 2.31 13.30 -16.13
#